data_AF-A0A954RP47-F1
#
_entry.id   AF-A0A954RP47-F1
#
_cell.length_a   1.000
_cell.length_b   1.000
_cell.length_c   1.000
_cell.angle_alpha   90.00
_cell.angle_beta   90.00
_cell.angle_gamma   90.00
#
_symmetry.space_group_name_H-M   'P 1'
#
loop_
_entity.id
_entity.type
_entity.pdbx_description
1 polymer ?
#
loop_
_entity_poly.entity_id
_entity_poly.type
_entity_poly.pdbx_seq_one_letter_code
_entity_poly.pdbx_strand_id
1 'polypeptide(L)'
;MSQSPIDDFNERTTVRYRQGWKALNRLLHEDRSFSGHERNCVFLNLQGDEGSERFADISAASGFDFPDDARSIALCDWDFDGDLDFWVTNRTAPRIRLLRNNSPGKNHYLAILLQGDGNVTNRDAVGARVEVILEGDQSRPLVKTLSAGDAFLSQSSAWLHFGLGESQRIREMRVHWPGGQTVTYEDISIDSHYVVDQQSGQVLPWSTPTARKPLLAAAQEPLPTSDVARTVLPAPQLLPTLRAAGRDTPLNDLITQPTIVSIWSSTCSSCVQELHEYAQQADRLRDAGLDVIAINLDNLDDSESDSQAAADILTSIKFPFKTAAGTIELVRSLDILKRAIFDRWQTLAVPTSFLVDERGFVSCIYQGPVAIEQLLDDLKLLHAPLDQRRASSSPFRGRWITPPASADP
;
A
#
# COMPACT_ATOMS: atom_id res chain seq x y z
N MET A 1 11.48 -8.37 16.97
CA MET A 1 11.84 -6.92 17.00
C MET A 1 12.67 -6.64 18.25
N SER A 2 13.63 -5.71 18.21
CA SER A 2 14.38 -5.31 19.41
C SER A 2 13.46 -4.53 20.34
N GLN A 3 13.18 -5.07 21.53
CA GLN A 3 12.40 -4.40 22.55
C GLN A 3 13.07 -3.08 22.94
N SER A 4 12.28 -2.00 23.04
CA SER A 4 12.78 -0.73 23.58
C SER A 4 13.34 -0.96 24.98
N PRO A 5 14.54 -0.44 25.31
CA PRO A 5 15.03 -0.48 26.67
C PRO A 5 14.07 0.32 27.55
N ILE A 6 13.45 -0.36 28.51
CA ILE A 6 12.55 0.26 29.49
C ILE A 6 13.30 0.60 30.78
N ASP A 7 14.29 -0.21 31.16
CA ASP A 7 14.98 -0.09 32.45
C ASP A 7 16.52 0.05 32.33
N ASP A 8 17.11 -0.34 31.19
CA ASP A 8 18.58 -0.33 30.99
C ASP A 8 18.97 0.52 29.77
N PHE A 9 19.35 1.76 30.06
CA PHE A 9 19.77 2.75 29.06
C PHE A 9 21.28 2.84 28.88
N ASN A 10 22.04 1.79 29.24
CA ASN A 10 23.48 1.80 28.97
C ASN A 10 23.77 1.92 27.46
N GLU A 11 24.99 2.33 27.13
CA GLU A 11 25.40 2.61 25.75
C GLU A 11 25.21 1.39 24.84
N ARG A 12 25.60 0.20 25.31
CA ARG A 12 25.49 -1.04 24.53
C ARG A 12 24.02 -1.37 24.21
N THR A 13 23.14 -1.28 25.19
CA THR A 13 21.71 -1.57 25.03
C THR A 13 21.06 -0.56 24.09
N THR A 14 21.38 0.72 24.25
CA THR A 14 20.89 1.80 23.38
C THR A 14 21.37 1.65 21.94
N VAL A 15 22.65 1.33 21.72
CA VAL A 15 23.23 1.11 20.38
C VAL A 15 22.56 -0.08 19.70
N ARG A 16 22.39 -1.20 20.41
CA ARG A 16 21.71 -2.39 19.87
C ARG A 16 20.27 -2.09 19.48
N TYR A 17 19.52 -1.38 20.30
CA TYR A 17 18.15 -0.96 19.98
C TYR A 17 18.11 -0.08 18.73
N ARG A 18 18.97 0.95 18.64
CA ARG A 18 19.04 1.82 17.45
C ARG A 18 19.42 1.04 16.19
N GLN A 19 20.33 0.07 16.28
CA GLN A 19 20.69 -0.81 15.16
C GLN A 19 19.52 -1.68 14.73
N GLY A 20 18.81 -2.29 15.68
CA GLY A 20 17.60 -3.08 15.41
C GLY A 20 16.50 -2.24 14.75
N TRP A 21 16.26 -1.02 15.25
CA TRP A 21 15.33 -0.07 14.66
C TRP A 21 15.72 0.33 13.23
N LYS A 22 17.00 0.63 12.99
CA LYS A 22 17.52 0.92 11.63
C LYS A 22 17.36 -0.26 10.69
N ALA A 23 17.67 -1.48 11.14
CA ALA A 23 17.51 -2.69 10.34
C ALA A 23 16.04 -2.94 9.98
N LEU A 24 15.13 -2.78 10.93
CA LEU A 24 13.69 -2.92 10.70
C LEU A 24 13.18 -1.88 9.70
N ASN A 25 13.55 -0.60 9.86
CA ASN A 25 13.18 0.45 8.90
C ASN A 25 13.73 0.15 7.51
N ARG A 26 14.95 -0.37 7.41
CA ARG A 26 15.52 -0.76 6.11
C ARG A 26 14.68 -1.84 5.44
N LEU A 27 14.25 -2.88 6.16
CA LEU A 27 13.31 -3.89 5.63
C LEU A 27 11.99 -3.23 5.16
N LEU A 28 11.53 -2.20 5.86
CA LEU A 28 10.30 -1.45 5.58
C LEU A 28 10.38 -0.71 4.23
N HIS A 29 11.50 -0.07 3.95
CA HIS A 29 11.67 0.67 2.71
C HIS A 29 12.09 -0.23 1.53
N GLU A 30 12.73 -1.39 1.80
CA GLU A 30 13.16 -2.36 0.78
C GLU A 30 12.06 -3.39 0.40
N ASP A 31 10.79 -3.13 0.73
CA ASP A 31 9.65 -4.03 0.46
C ASP A 31 9.81 -5.47 1.04
N ARG A 32 10.70 -5.68 2.02
CA ARG A 32 10.96 -7.01 2.60
C ARG A 32 10.00 -7.37 3.73
N SER A 33 9.51 -8.62 3.77
CA SER A 33 8.67 -9.12 4.88
C SER A 33 9.29 -8.89 6.26
N PHE A 34 8.49 -8.44 7.23
CA PHE A 34 8.90 -8.33 8.63
C PHE A 34 8.90 -9.67 9.36
N SER A 35 7.93 -10.53 9.05
CA SER A 35 7.78 -11.85 9.68
C SER A 35 8.43 -12.98 8.87
N GLY A 36 9.34 -12.67 7.94
CA GLY A 36 10.01 -13.68 7.13
C GLY A 36 9.08 -14.58 6.30
N HIS A 37 7.91 -14.07 5.89
CA HIS A 37 6.84 -14.86 5.25
C HIS A 37 6.27 -15.98 6.13
N GLU A 38 6.30 -15.80 7.46
CA GLU A 38 5.45 -16.56 8.37
C GLU A 38 4.00 -16.49 7.88
N ARG A 39 3.33 -17.64 7.86
CA ARG A 39 1.99 -17.73 7.29
C ARG A 39 0.94 -17.29 8.30
N ASN A 40 -0.14 -16.70 7.80
CA ASN A 40 -1.26 -16.29 8.63
C ASN A 40 -1.95 -17.52 9.25
N CYS A 41 -2.25 -17.45 10.54
CA CYS A 41 -2.86 -18.57 11.27
C CYS A 41 -4.33 -18.34 11.61
N VAL A 42 -5.14 -19.41 11.55
CA VAL A 42 -6.52 -19.47 12.06
C VAL A 42 -6.67 -20.70 12.92
N PHE A 43 -7.18 -20.50 14.14
CA PHE A 43 -7.38 -21.56 15.11
C PHE A 43 -8.88 -21.77 15.37
N LEU A 44 -9.35 -22.99 15.15
CA LEU A 44 -10.71 -23.41 15.48
C LEU A 44 -10.80 -23.75 16.96
N ASN A 45 -11.67 -23.06 17.70
CA ASN A 45 -11.98 -23.43 19.07
C ASN A 45 -12.78 -24.76 19.10
N LEU A 46 -12.20 -25.78 19.74
CA LEU A 46 -12.76 -27.13 19.85
C LEU A 46 -13.71 -27.30 21.05
N GLN A 47 -13.91 -26.25 21.84
CA GLN A 47 -14.77 -26.25 23.04
C GLN A 47 -14.38 -27.28 24.11
N GLY A 48 -13.09 -27.65 24.18
CA GLY A 48 -12.59 -28.65 25.13
C GLY A 48 -12.57 -28.16 26.58
N ASP A 49 -12.64 -29.11 27.52
CA ASP A 49 -12.53 -28.90 28.97
C ASP A 49 -11.09 -28.52 29.40
N GLU A 50 -10.93 -28.12 30.67
CA GLU A 50 -9.60 -27.90 31.27
C GLU A 50 -8.69 -29.12 31.12
N GLY A 51 -7.54 -28.94 30.46
CA GLY A 51 -6.53 -29.97 30.22
C GLY A 51 -6.54 -30.60 28.83
N SER A 52 -7.50 -30.25 27.96
CA SER A 52 -7.53 -30.69 26.55
C SER A 52 -7.00 -29.63 25.58
N GLU A 53 -6.53 -30.05 24.39
CA GLU A 53 -6.25 -29.11 23.29
C GLU A 53 -7.55 -28.40 22.91
N ARG A 54 -7.61 -27.08 23.17
CA ARG A 54 -8.83 -26.29 22.94
C ARG A 54 -8.88 -25.64 21.56
N PHE A 55 -7.79 -25.72 20.79
CA PHE A 55 -7.65 -25.05 19.51
C PHE A 55 -6.94 -25.95 18.50
N ALA A 56 -7.56 -26.13 17.33
CA ALA A 56 -6.92 -26.76 16.18
C ALA A 56 -6.45 -25.69 15.19
N ASP A 57 -5.21 -25.79 14.71
CA ASP A 57 -4.76 -25.01 13.56
C ASP A 57 -5.50 -25.50 12.31
N ILE A 58 -6.34 -24.64 11.74
CA ILE A 58 -7.10 -24.89 10.51
C ILE A 58 -6.70 -23.92 9.39
N SER A 59 -5.53 -23.29 9.48
CA SER A 59 -5.10 -22.22 8.58
C SER A 59 -5.12 -22.68 7.12
N ALA A 60 -4.55 -23.86 6.85
CA ALA A 60 -4.53 -24.41 5.50
C ALA A 60 -5.94 -24.82 5.02
N ALA A 61 -6.73 -25.46 5.88
CA ALA A 61 -8.07 -25.95 5.55
C ALA A 61 -9.08 -24.82 5.32
N SER A 62 -8.94 -23.70 6.03
CA SER A 62 -9.75 -22.49 5.86
C SER A 62 -9.32 -21.63 4.67
N GLY A 63 -8.16 -21.91 4.07
CA GLY A 63 -7.58 -21.09 3.02
C GLY A 63 -6.98 -19.77 3.51
N PHE A 64 -6.77 -19.62 4.82
CA PHE A 64 -6.22 -18.40 5.43
C PHE A 64 -4.68 -18.38 5.44
N ASP A 65 -4.03 -19.51 5.16
CA ASP A 65 -2.58 -19.79 5.25
C ASP A 65 -1.72 -19.07 4.17
N PHE A 66 -1.83 -17.75 4.09
CA PHE A 66 -1.06 -16.91 3.17
C PHE A 66 0.31 -16.55 3.74
N PRO A 67 1.39 -16.56 2.94
CA PRO A 67 2.73 -16.09 3.33
C PRO A 67 2.85 -14.55 3.31
N ASP A 68 1.74 -13.85 3.49
CA ASP A 68 1.67 -12.39 3.38
C ASP A 68 2.00 -11.72 4.71
N ASP A 69 2.55 -10.50 4.66
CA ASP A 69 2.84 -9.72 5.86
C ASP A 69 1.58 -8.96 6.34
N ALA A 70 0.58 -9.72 6.80
CA ALA A 70 -0.70 -9.20 7.28
C ALA A 70 -0.52 -8.34 8.54
N ARG A 71 -1.23 -7.21 8.59
CA ARG A 71 -1.10 -6.23 9.68
C ARG A 71 -2.41 -5.86 10.32
N SER A 72 -3.47 -5.84 9.54
CA SER A 72 -4.79 -5.44 10.03
C SER A 72 -5.84 -6.41 9.54
N ILE A 73 -6.86 -6.60 10.36
CA ILE A 73 -8.03 -7.41 10.04
C ILE A 73 -9.28 -6.65 10.46
N ALA A 74 -10.29 -6.63 9.61
CA ALA A 74 -11.59 -6.06 9.90
C ALA A 74 -12.66 -7.09 9.58
N LEU A 75 -13.55 -7.34 10.55
CA LEU A 75 -14.65 -8.30 10.42
C LEU A 75 -15.88 -7.61 9.87
N CYS A 76 -16.57 -8.27 8.94
CA CYS A 76 -17.89 -7.85 8.48
C CYS A 76 -18.66 -9.05 7.93
N ASP A 77 -19.97 -9.07 8.07
CA ASP A 77 -20.82 -9.90 7.22
C ASP A 77 -21.05 -9.10 5.91
N TRP A 78 -20.17 -9.31 4.93
CA TRP A 78 -20.08 -8.46 3.74
C TRP A 78 -21.28 -8.67 2.83
N ASP A 79 -21.69 -9.92 2.67
CA ASP A 79 -22.80 -10.30 1.82
C ASP A 79 -24.15 -10.40 2.56
N PHE A 80 -24.13 -10.32 3.90
CA PHE A 80 -25.28 -10.33 4.81
C PHE A 80 -25.98 -11.69 4.82
N ASP A 81 -25.19 -12.76 4.76
CA ASP A 81 -25.67 -14.15 4.78
C ASP A 81 -25.60 -14.80 6.19
N GLY A 82 -25.05 -14.08 7.17
CA GLY A 82 -24.99 -14.48 8.57
C GLY A 82 -23.67 -15.07 9.02
N ASP A 83 -22.72 -15.32 8.11
CA ASP A 83 -21.35 -15.63 8.47
C ASP A 83 -20.44 -14.38 8.42
N LEU A 84 -19.34 -14.42 9.17
CA LEU A 84 -18.41 -13.30 9.21
C LEU A 84 -17.30 -13.50 8.17
N ASP A 85 -17.11 -12.48 7.35
CA ASP A 85 -16.02 -12.30 6.42
C ASP A 85 -14.89 -11.46 7.02
N PHE A 86 -13.75 -11.48 6.31
CA PHE A 86 -12.55 -10.77 6.72
C PHE A 86 -12.02 -9.87 5.61
N TRP A 87 -11.82 -8.61 5.93
CA TRP A 87 -10.87 -7.78 5.20
C TRP A 87 -9.52 -7.85 5.89
N VAL A 88 -8.48 -8.18 5.12
CA VAL A 88 -7.10 -8.22 5.60
C VAL A 88 -6.29 -7.19 4.81
N THR A 89 -5.53 -6.36 5.52
CA THR A 89 -4.52 -5.51 4.89
C THR A 89 -3.14 -6.09 5.13
N ASN A 90 -2.37 -6.14 4.06
CA ASN A 90 -0.99 -6.60 4.07
C ASN A 90 -0.08 -5.41 3.82
N ARG A 91 1.08 -5.43 4.47
CA ARG A 91 2.10 -4.42 4.23
C ARG A 91 2.73 -4.56 2.84
N THR A 92 2.89 -5.78 2.36
CA THR A 92 3.35 -6.12 1.00
C THR A 92 2.18 -6.39 0.07
N ALA A 93 2.46 -6.62 -1.22
CA ALA A 93 1.42 -7.04 -2.15
C ALA A 93 1.02 -8.52 -1.91
N PRO A 94 -0.26 -8.89 -2.11
CA PRO A 94 -1.39 -8.00 -2.38
C PRO A 94 -1.81 -7.23 -1.12
N ARG A 95 -2.01 -5.90 -1.23
CA ARG A 95 -2.20 -5.01 -0.07
C ARG A 95 -3.53 -5.18 0.67
N ILE A 96 -4.57 -5.64 -0.03
CA ILE A 96 -5.90 -5.85 0.53
C ILE A 96 -6.43 -7.18 0.02
N ARG A 97 -7.01 -7.97 0.93
CA ARG A 97 -7.77 -9.18 0.62
C ARG A 97 -9.14 -9.11 1.26
N LEU A 98 -10.14 -9.55 0.51
CA LEU A 98 -11.42 -9.98 1.07
C LEU A 98 -11.41 -11.51 1.12
N LEU A 99 -11.62 -12.06 2.30
CA LEU A 99 -11.81 -13.48 2.53
C LEU A 99 -13.27 -13.66 2.88
N ARG A 100 -14.04 -14.07 1.86
CA ARG A 100 -15.46 -14.35 2.01
C ARG A 100 -15.63 -15.74 2.62
N ASN A 101 -16.15 -15.80 3.84
CA ASN A 101 -16.52 -17.04 4.46
C ASN A 101 -17.78 -17.59 3.76
N ASN A 102 -17.83 -18.91 3.59
CA ASN A 102 -19.01 -19.58 3.04
C ASN A 102 -19.13 -20.88 3.81
N SER A 103 -19.36 -20.75 5.11
CA SER A 103 -19.40 -21.89 6.01
C SER A 103 -20.65 -22.72 5.69
N PRO A 104 -20.54 -24.06 5.53
CA PRO A 104 -21.71 -24.92 5.35
C PRO A 104 -22.53 -25.11 6.65
N GLY A 105 -22.16 -24.41 7.73
CA GLY A 105 -22.77 -24.54 9.04
C GLY A 105 -24.27 -24.20 9.03
N LYS A 106 -25.03 -24.88 9.88
CA LYS A 106 -26.46 -24.60 10.13
C LYS A 106 -26.68 -23.80 11.41
N ASN A 107 -25.64 -23.13 11.88
CA ASN A 107 -25.71 -22.33 13.10
C ASN A 107 -26.49 -21.05 12.83
N HIS A 108 -27.17 -20.58 13.85
CA HIS A 108 -27.98 -19.37 13.78
C HIS A 108 -27.17 -18.14 14.16
N TYR A 109 -27.63 -16.97 13.72
CA TYR A 109 -26.99 -15.69 14.01
C TYR A 109 -27.98 -14.59 14.40
N LEU A 110 -27.46 -13.50 14.95
CA LEU A 110 -28.18 -12.23 15.11
C LEU A 110 -27.21 -11.08 14.83
N ALA A 111 -27.61 -10.13 13.99
CA ALA A 111 -26.81 -8.94 13.70
C ALA A 111 -27.56 -7.66 14.10
N ILE A 112 -26.93 -6.83 14.94
CA ILE A 112 -27.55 -5.62 15.49
C ILE A 112 -26.72 -4.39 15.11
N LEU A 113 -27.36 -3.41 14.47
CA LEU A 113 -26.84 -2.05 14.32
C LEU A 113 -27.50 -1.13 15.34
N LEU A 114 -26.72 -0.37 16.10
CA LEU A 114 -27.23 0.55 17.10
C LEU A 114 -27.20 1.99 16.58
N GLN A 115 -28.23 2.77 16.88
CA GLN A 115 -28.29 4.19 16.60
C GLN A 115 -28.55 4.94 17.91
N GLY A 116 -27.57 5.76 18.32
CA GLY A 116 -27.69 6.58 19.51
C GLY A 116 -28.53 7.82 19.28
N ASP A 117 -29.09 8.37 20.36
CA ASP A 117 -29.96 9.54 20.34
C ASP A 117 -29.25 10.84 19.91
N GLY A 118 -27.92 10.88 19.98
CA GLY A 118 -27.10 12.04 19.67
C GLY A 118 -27.13 13.14 20.74
N ASN A 119 -27.73 12.88 21.90
CA ASN A 119 -27.81 13.80 23.03
C ASN A 119 -26.97 13.28 24.19
N VAL A 120 -27.35 12.11 24.75
CA VAL A 120 -26.63 11.48 25.86
C VAL A 120 -25.66 10.44 25.33
N THR A 121 -26.05 9.75 24.27
CA THR A 121 -25.21 8.76 23.58
C THR A 121 -24.82 9.31 22.21
N ASN A 122 -23.57 9.07 21.78
CA ASN A 122 -23.13 9.47 20.44
C ASN A 122 -23.96 8.75 19.36
N ARG A 123 -24.12 9.35 18.17
CA ARG A 123 -24.99 8.84 17.09
C ARG A 123 -24.65 7.42 16.64
N ASP A 124 -23.37 7.06 16.69
CA ASP A 124 -22.89 5.72 16.33
C ASP A 124 -22.94 4.73 17.51
N ALA A 125 -23.51 5.13 18.65
CA ALA A 125 -23.67 4.32 19.86
C ALA A 125 -22.37 3.69 20.41
N VAL A 126 -21.21 4.27 20.10
CA VAL A 126 -19.90 3.77 20.56
C VAL A 126 -19.88 3.71 22.09
N GLY A 127 -19.47 2.56 22.62
CA GLY A 127 -19.48 2.20 24.04
C GLY A 127 -20.71 1.42 24.49
N ALA A 128 -21.77 1.33 23.67
CA ALA A 128 -22.97 0.58 24.01
C ALA A 128 -22.68 -0.91 24.12
N ARG A 129 -23.32 -1.57 25.09
CA ARG A 129 -23.15 -3.01 25.34
C ARG A 129 -24.46 -3.73 25.11
N VAL A 130 -24.42 -4.80 24.33
CA VAL A 130 -25.57 -5.66 24.04
C VAL A 130 -25.35 -7.01 24.71
N GLU A 131 -26.34 -7.45 25.49
CA GLU A 131 -26.44 -8.80 26.03
C GLU A 131 -27.55 -9.54 25.29
N VAL A 132 -27.26 -10.73 24.77
CA VAL A 132 -28.25 -11.63 24.17
C VAL A 132 -28.36 -12.86 25.06
N ILE A 133 -29.57 -13.09 25.57
CA ILE A 133 -29.91 -14.22 26.42
C ILE A 133 -30.68 -15.22 25.56
N LEU A 134 -30.12 -16.41 25.37
CA LEU A 134 -30.76 -17.49 24.63
C LEU A 134 -31.75 -18.26 25.52
N GLU A 135 -32.74 -18.89 24.90
CA GLU A 135 -33.63 -19.82 25.60
C GLU A 135 -32.90 -21.17 25.84
N GLY A 136 -33.02 -21.73 27.04
CA GLY A 136 -32.35 -22.97 27.46
C GLY A 136 -31.28 -22.79 28.55
N ASP A 137 -30.55 -23.87 28.87
CA ASP A 137 -29.60 -23.94 30.00
C ASP A 137 -28.23 -23.28 29.70
N GLN A 138 -28.25 -22.12 29.04
CA GLN A 138 -27.05 -21.28 28.98
C GLN A 138 -26.96 -20.43 30.24
N SER A 139 -25.95 -20.70 31.06
CA SER A 139 -25.72 -19.98 32.31
C SER A 139 -25.26 -18.52 32.14
N ARG A 140 -24.90 -18.10 30.92
CA ARG A 140 -24.29 -16.78 30.65
C ARG A 140 -24.83 -16.14 29.37
N PRO A 141 -25.08 -14.81 29.36
CA PRO A 141 -25.42 -14.08 28.15
C PRO A 141 -24.26 -14.07 27.15
N LEU A 142 -24.58 -14.01 25.86
CA LEU A 142 -23.63 -13.56 24.84
C LEU A 142 -23.51 -12.04 24.94
N VAL A 143 -22.28 -11.52 24.96
CA VAL A 143 -22.04 -10.09 25.24
C VAL A 143 -21.14 -9.51 24.17
N LYS A 144 -21.54 -8.37 23.60
CA LYS A 144 -20.67 -7.53 22.77
C LYS A 144 -20.80 -6.06 23.15
N THR A 145 -19.70 -5.33 22.97
CA THR A 145 -19.65 -3.87 23.14
C THR A 145 -19.28 -3.25 21.81
N LEU A 146 -20.01 -2.23 21.39
CA LEU A 146 -19.69 -1.47 20.18
C LEU A 146 -18.48 -0.58 20.46
N SER A 147 -17.38 -0.79 19.75
CA SER A 147 -16.15 0.00 19.86
C SER A 147 -15.90 0.82 18.60
N ALA A 148 -15.13 1.90 18.76
CA ALA A 148 -14.53 2.63 17.65
C ALA A 148 -13.03 2.30 17.62
N GLY A 149 -12.63 1.51 16.62
CA GLY A 149 -11.29 0.93 16.50
C GLY A 149 -11.19 -0.44 17.17
N ASP A 150 -10.70 -1.42 16.41
CA ASP A 150 -10.35 -2.76 16.86
C ASP A 150 -9.26 -3.35 15.95
N ALA A 151 -8.52 -4.34 16.48
CA ALA A 151 -7.28 -4.81 15.89
C ALA A 151 -6.28 -3.66 15.59
N PHE A 152 -5.20 -3.93 14.86
CA PHE A 152 -4.14 -2.96 14.60
C PHE A 152 -4.44 -2.19 13.30
N LEU A 153 -4.59 -0.85 13.35
CA LEU A 153 -4.84 0.01 12.18
C LEU A 153 -6.11 -0.35 11.38
N SER A 154 -7.13 -0.86 12.05
CA SER A 154 -8.40 -1.30 11.45
C SER A 154 -9.62 -0.91 12.29
N GLN A 155 -10.79 -1.09 11.70
CA GLN A 155 -12.06 -1.07 12.38
C GLN A 155 -13.01 -2.06 11.68
N SER A 156 -13.51 -3.04 12.42
CA SER A 156 -14.58 -3.95 12.00
C SER A 156 -15.90 -3.19 11.84
N SER A 157 -16.84 -3.85 11.17
CA SER A 157 -18.21 -3.36 11.01
C SER A 157 -18.85 -2.97 12.34
N ALA A 158 -19.68 -1.91 12.33
CA ALA A 158 -20.48 -1.49 13.48
C ALA A 158 -21.63 -2.46 13.81
N TRP A 159 -21.89 -3.45 12.95
CA TRP A 159 -22.84 -4.52 13.20
C TRP A 159 -22.32 -5.45 14.30
N LEU A 160 -23.01 -5.47 15.44
CA LEU A 160 -22.77 -6.44 16.50
C LEU A 160 -23.34 -7.79 16.08
N HIS A 161 -22.45 -8.66 15.59
CA HIS A 161 -22.79 -10.02 15.18
C HIS A 161 -22.68 -11.01 16.35
N PHE A 162 -23.72 -11.79 16.58
CA PHE A 162 -23.78 -12.86 17.57
C PHE A 162 -23.99 -14.20 16.86
N GLY A 163 -23.04 -15.13 16.99
CA GLY A 163 -23.29 -16.53 16.66
C GLY A 163 -24.09 -17.19 17.79
N LEU A 164 -25.26 -17.74 17.46
CA LEU A 164 -26.21 -18.33 18.42
C LEU A 164 -26.09 -19.86 18.50
N GLY A 165 -25.22 -20.46 17.67
CA GLY A 165 -25.06 -21.92 17.59
C GLY A 165 -26.35 -22.60 17.12
N GLU A 166 -26.73 -23.70 17.77
CA GLU A 166 -27.96 -24.44 17.44
C GLU A 166 -29.22 -23.86 18.13
N SER A 167 -29.08 -22.77 18.90
CA SER A 167 -30.21 -22.19 19.63
C SER A 167 -31.26 -21.65 18.67
N GLN A 168 -32.51 -22.05 18.91
CA GLN A 168 -33.65 -21.71 18.05
C GLN A 168 -34.37 -20.44 18.49
N ARG A 169 -34.09 -19.92 19.70
CA ARG A 169 -34.86 -18.83 20.30
C ARG A 169 -33.99 -17.94 21.18
N ILE A 170 -34.15 -16.64 21.00
CA ILE A 170 -33.62 -15.61 21.89
C ILE A 170 -34.71 -15.34 22.93
N ARG A 171 -34.37 -15.47 24.22
CA ARG A 171 -35.27 -15.10 25.31
C ARG A 171 -35.45 -13.60 25.37
N GLU A 172 -34.34 -12.86 25.38
CA GLU A 172 -34.35 -11.40 25.40
C GLU A 172 -32.98 -10.84 24.96
N MET A 173 -33.02 -9.61 24.47
CA MET A 173 -31.84 -8.79 24.18
C MET A 173 -31.86 -7.55 25.07
N ARG A 174 -30.76 -7.26 25.75
CA ARG A 174 -30.61 -6.04 26.56
C ARG A 174 -29.57 -5.12 25.93
N VAL A 175 -29.92 -3.85 25.75
CA VAL A 175 -29.00 -2.82 25.25
C VAL A 175 -28.73 -1.83 26.38
N HIS A 176 -27.48 -1.75 26.80
CA HIS A 176 -26.97 -0.79 27.76
C HIS A 176 -26.41 0.42 26.99
N TRP A 177 -27.13 1.54 27.02
CA TRP A 177 -26.72 2.76 26.32
C TRP A 177 -25.71 3.58 27.15
N PRO A 178 -24.59 4.05 26.58
CA PRO A 178 -23.61 4.88 27.28
C PRO A 178 -24.26 6.18 27.80
N GLY A 179 -24.18 6.40 29.10
CA GLY A 179 -24.83 7.53 29.78
C GLY A 179 -26.36 7.44 29.83
N GLY A 180 -26.97 6.47 29.13
CA GLY A 180 -28.41 6.27 29.04
C GLY A 180 -28.92 5.13 29.93
N GLN A 181 -30.16 4.73 29.68
CA GLN A 181 -30.80 3.61 30.37
C GLN A 181 -30.42 2.27 29.73
N THR A 182 -30.70 1.19 30.45
CA THR A 182 -30.73 -0.15 29.84
C THR A 182 -32.15 -0.42 29.33
N VAL A 183 -32.26 -0.90 28.10
CA VAL A 183 -33.56 -1.27 27.50
C VAL A 183 -33.54 -2.75 27.16
N THR A 184 -34.61 -3.45 27.52
CA THR A 184 -34.81 -4.87 27.22
C THR A 184 -35.79 -5.01 26.07
N TYR A 185 -35.47 -5.89 25.13
CA TYR A 185 -36.26 -6.24 23.97
C TYR A 185 -36.56 -7.73 23.97
N GLU A 186 -37.81 -8.08 23.75
CA GLU A 186 -38.30 -9.45 23.60
C GLU A 186 -38.68 -9.72 22.14
N ASP A 187 -39.05 -10.96 21.80
CA ASP A 187 -39.52 -11.37 20.46
C ASP A 187 -38.54 -11.08 19.29
N ILE A 188 -37.24 -11.10 19.57
CA ILE A 188 -36.20 -10.97 18.55
C ILE A 188 -36.05 -12.30 17.81
N SER A 189 -36.27 -12.28 16.49
CA SER A 189 -36.05 -13.46 15.66
C SER A 189 -34.56 -13.70 15.40
N ILE A 190 -34.17 -14.97 15.35
CA ILE A 190 -32.85 -15.41 14.88
C ILE A 190 -32.70 -15.21 13.37
N ASP A 191 -31.49 -15.41 12.85
CA ASP A 191 -31.12 -15.34 11.44
C ASP A 191 -31.53 -14.02 10.77
N SER A 192 -31.38 -12.94 11.53
CA SER A 192 -31.95 -11.64 11.21
C SER A 192 -31.00 -10.50 11.52
N HIS A 193 -31.19 -9.41 10.79
CA HIS A 193 -30.53 -8.13 10.98
C HIS A 193 -31.54 -7.11 11.53
N TYR A 194 -31.14 -6.35 12.55
CA TYR A 194 -31.96 -5.28 13.12
C TYR A 194 -31.20 -3.98 13.30
N VAL A 195 -31.91 -2.87 13.16
CA VAL A 195 -31.48 -1.55 13.63
C VAL A 195 -32.23 -1.24 14.92
N VAL A 196 -31.51 -0.96 16.00
CA VAL A 196 -32.09 -0.52 17.27
C VAL A 196 -31.85 0.97 17.42
N ASP A 197 -32.93 1.74 17.39
CA ASP A 197 -32.88 3.18 17.51
C ASP A 197 -33.21 3.61 18.95
N GLN A 198 -32.24 4.23 19.63
CA GLN A 198 -32.39 4.65 21.02
C GLN A 198 -33.49 5.70 21.20
N GLN A 199 -33.67 6.59 20.22
CA GLN A 199 -34.57 7.74 20.33
C GLN A 199 -36.04 7.29 20.35
N SER A 200 -36.42 6.39 19.45
CA SER A 200 -37.75 5.79 19.37
C SER A 200 -37.92 4.59 20.30
N GLY A 201 -36.82 3.97 20.71
CA GLY A 201 -36.82 2.71 21.44
C GLY A 201 -37.30 1.53 20.58
N GLN A 202 -37.30 1.65 19.25
CA GLN A 202 -37.78 0.61 18.35
C GLN A 202 -36.66 -0.31 17.87
N VAL A 203 -37.02 -1.58 17.66
CA VAL A 203 -36.20 -2.57 16.96
C VAL A 203 -36.78 -2.72 15.56
N LEU A 204 -36.06 -2.24 14.55
CA LEU A 204 -36.50 -2.20 13.18
C LEU A 204 -35.83 -3.33 12.39
N PRO A 205 -36.60 -4.23 11.75
CA PRO A 205 -36.01 -5.25 10.90
C PRO A 205 -35.28 -4.57 9.73
N TRP A 206 -34.06 -5.03 9.46
CA TRP A 206 -33.26 -4.58 8.34
C TRP A 206 -33.17 -5.69 7.30
N SER A 207 -33.29 -5.33 6.04
CA SER A 207 -33.21 -6.28 4.93
C SER A 207 -32.06 -5.93 4.01
N THR A 208 -31.37 -6.98 3.57
CA THR A 208 -30.26 -6.89 2.65
C THR A 208 -30.67 -6.21 1.34
N PRO A 209 -29.92 -5.20 0.85
CA PRO A 209 -30.18 -4.60 -0.45
C PRO A 209 -30.21 -5.65 -1.58
N THR A 210 -31.24 -5.61 -2.42
CA THR A 210 -31.49 -6.57 -3.50
C THR A 210 -30.58 -6.40 -4.73
N ALA A 211 -29.96 -5.23 -4.91
CA ALA A 211 -29.14 -4.91 -6.07
C ALA A 211 -27.65 -5.25 -5.86
N ARG A 212 -27.34 -6.47 -5.41
CA ARG A 212 -25.94 -6.92 -5.26
C ARG A 212 -25.45 -7.59 -6.54
N LYS A 213 -24.26 -7.19 -6.98
CA LYS A 213 -23.52 -7.97 -7.98
C LYS A 213 -22.82 -9.11 -7.25
N PRO A 214 -22.98 -10.37 -7.67
CA PRO A 214 -22.24 -11.47 -7.06
C PRO A 214 -20.74 -11.20 -7.22
N LEU A 215 -20.01 -11.29 -6.10
CA LEU A 215 -18.56 -11.25 -6.14
C LEU A 215 -18.09 -12.59 -6.70
N LEU A 216 -17.62 -12.56 -7.94
CA LEU A 216 -16.92 -13.69 -8.52
C LEU A 216 -15.49 -13.68 -7.95
N ALA A 217 -15.02 -14.84 -7.48
CA ALA A 217 -13.62 -15.00 -7.13
C ALA A 217 -12.79 -14.64 -8.37
N ALA A 218 -12.14 -13.48 -8.34
CA ALA A 218 -11.26 -13.08 -9.42
C ALA A 218 -10.05 -14.01 -9.36
N ALA A 219 -9.76 -14.69 -10.47
CA ALA A 219 -8.40 -15.16 -10.67
C ALA A 219 -7.50 -13.92 -10.52
N GLN A 220 -6.52 -13.99 -9.63
CA GLN A 220 -5.48 -12.96 -9.62
C GLN A 220 -4.76 -13.11 -10.96
N GLU A 221 -5.16 -12.32 -11.95
CA GLU A 221 -4.30 -12.05 -13.10
C GLU A 221 -3.26 -11.07 -12.57
N PRO A 222 -2.02 -11.52 -12.27
CA PRO A 222 -0.97 -10.56 -11.97
C PRO A 222 -0.94 -9.61 -13.16
N LEU A 223 -0.95 -8.30 -12.90
CA LEU A 223 -0.69 -7.34 -13.95
C LEU A 223 0.60 -7.79 -14.65
N PRO A 224 0.64 -7.83 -15.99
CA PRO A 224 1.84 -8.20 -16.69
C PRO A 224 2.98 -7.36 -16.13
N THR A 225 4.07 -8.02 -15.76
CA THR A 225 5.27 -7.33 -15.30
C THR A 225 5.67 -6.37 -16.40
N SER A 226 5.59 -5.07 -16.12
CA SER A 226 6.10 -4.04 -17.01
C SER A 226 7.57 -3.84 -16.67
N ASP A 227 8.41 -3.90 -17.69
CA ASP A 227 9.82 -3.51 -17.55
C ASP A 227 9.98 -1.98 -17.43
N VAL A 228 8.86 -1.24 -17.51
CA VAL A 228 8.81 0.23 -17.50
C VAL A 228 7.88 0.74 -16.40
N ALA A 229 8.40 1.64 -15.57
CA ALA A 229 7.61 2.45 -14.63
C ALA A 229 7.85 3.94 -14.91
N ARG A 230 6.79 4.64 -15.32
CA ARG A 230 6.78 6.09 -15.51
C ARG A 230 6.14 6.77 -14.31
N THR A 231 6.87 7.68 -13.68
CA THR A 231 6.37 8.50 -12.57
C THR A 231 6.45 9.98 -12.91
N VAL A 232 5.30 10.66 -12.95
CA VAL A 232 5.24 12.13 -12.96
C VAL A 232 5.30 12.63 -11.53
N LEU A 233 6.16 13.59 -11.25
CA LEU A 233 6.25 14.20 -9.93
C LEU A 233 5.18 15.28 -9.78
N PRO A 234 4.31 15.23 -8.75
CA PRO A 234 3.30 16.27 -8.53
C PRO A 234 3.94 17.65 -8.27
N ALA A 235 5.10 17.65 -7.61
CA ALA A 235 5.98 18.79 -7.42
C ALA A 235 7.38 18.42 -7.93
N PRO A 236 7.97 19.17 -8.87
CA PRO A 236 9.32 18.91 -9.35
C PRO A 236 10.36 18.93 -8.24
N GLN A 237 11.44 18.19 -8.43
CA GLN A 237 12.54 18.10 -7.46
C GLN A 237 13.84 18.51 -8.12
N LEU A 238 14.67 19.30 -7.42
CA LEU A 238 15.96 19.69 -7.95
C LEU A 238 16.85 18.46 -8.17
N LEU A 239 17.43 18.34 -9.37
CA LEU A 239 18.40 17.29 -9.65
C LEU A 239 19.64 17.51 -8.77
N PRO A 240 20.10 16.50 -8.01
CA PRO A 240 21.30 16.64 -7.19
C PRO A 240 22.52 16.90 -8.07
N THR A 241 23.59 17.42 -7.48
CA THR A 241 24.86 17.61 -8.18
C THR A 241 25.42 16.27 -8.66
N LEU A 242 25.55 16.10 -9.97
CA LEU A 242 26.03 14.88 -10.61
C LEU A 242 27.49 15.05 -11.04
N ARG A 243 28.41 14.39 -10.32
CA ARG A 243 29.84 14.39 -10.62
C ARG A 243 30.24 13.17 -11.45
N ALA A 244 30.52 13.38 -12.73
CA ALA A 244 30.99 12.34 -13.64
C ALA A 244 32.52 12.18 -13.56
N ALA A 245 33.01 11.01 -13.95
CA ALA A 245 34.44 10.74 -14.00
C ALA A 245 35.13 11.62 -15.07
N GLY A 246 36.33 12.11 -14.76
CA GLY A 246 37.14 12.90 -15.69
C GLY A 246 36.61 14.30 -16.00
N ARG A 247 35.68 14.84 -15.19
CA ARG A 247 35.16 16.21 -15.34
C ARG A 247 35.34 17.04 -14.08
N ASP A 248 35.78 18.29 -14.26
CA ASP A 248 35.94 19.26 -13.16
C ASP A 248 34.61 19.89 -12.73
N THR A 249 33.66 20.05 -13.66
CA THR A 249 32.34 20.62 -13.43
C THR A 249 31.22 19.57 -13.41
N PRO A 250 30.15 19.77 -12.61
CA PRO A 250 29.00 18.88 -12.59
C PRO A 250 28.32 18.75 -13.95
N LEU A 251 27.69 17.60 -14.22
CA LEU A 251 26.87 17.42 -15.43
C LEU A 251 25.68 18.37 -15.47
N ASN A 252 25.22 18.86 -14.32
CA ASN A 252 24.14 19.84 -14.21
C ASN A 252 24.41 21.10 -15.05
N ASP A 253 25.67 21.53 -15.17
CA ASP A 253 26.06 22.73 -15.95
C ASP A 253 25.82 22.55 -17.47
N LEU A 254 25.62 21.32 -17.93
CA LEU A 254 25.32 21.00 -19.33
C LEU A 254 23.82 21.09 -19.66
N ILE A 255 22.97 21.25 -18.65
CA ILE A 255 21.51 21.33 -18.77
C ILE A 255 21.14 22.80 -18.99
N THR A 256 20.98 23.18 -20.25
CA THR A 256 20.59 24.55 -20.65
C THR A 256 19.21 24.61 -21.31
N GLN A 257 18.58 23.45 -21.50
CA GLN A 257 17.26 23.25 -22.09
C GLN A 257 16.66 21.95 -21.51
N PRO A 258 15.38 21.63 -21.75
CA PRO A 258 14.81 20.34 -21.38
C PRO A 258 15.73 19.18 -21.77
N THR A 259 16.10 18.35 -20.79
CA THR A 259 17.13 17.32 -20.97
C THR A 259 16.69 16.00 -20.34
N ILE A 260 16.86 14.90 -21.07
CA ILE A 260 16.84 13.55 -20.49
C ILE A 260 18.21 13.22 -19.94
N VAL A 261 18.30 13.02 -18.62
CA VAL A 261 19.48 12.43 -17.99
C VAL A 261 19.22 10.94 -17.86
N SER A 262 19.86 10.11 -18.69
CA SER A 262 19.69 8.65 -18.70
C SER A 262 20.93 7.95 -18.19
N ILE A 263 20.76 6.99 -17.27
CA ILE A 263 21.83 6.08 -16.85
C ILE A 263 21.69 4.75 -17.57
N TRP A 264 22.81 4.17 -18.01
CA TRP A 264 22.81 2.95 -18.83
C TRP A 264 24.05 2.09 -18.61
N SER A 265 23.99 0.84 -19.11
CA SER A 265 25.11 -0.12 -19.14
C SER A 265 25.19 -0.80 -20.51
N SER A 266 26.39 -1.12 -20.99
CA SER A 266 26.60 -1.88 -22.23
C SER A 266 26.04 -3.31 -22.15
N THR A 267 25.90 -3.87 -20.94
CA THR A 267 25.36 -5.21 -20.70
C THR A 267 23.82 -5.25 -20.68
N CYS A 268 23.17 -4.08 -20.72
CA CYS A 268 21.73 -3.93 -20.67
C CYS A 268 21.15 -3.75 -22.08
N SER A 269 20.49 -4.78 -22.61
CA SER A 269 19.92 -4.77 -23.97
C SER A 269 18.90 -3.64 -24.18
N SER A 270 17.98 -3.43 -23.23
CA SER A 270 16.98 -2.36 -23.29
C SER A 270 17.62 -0.98 -23.29
N CYS A 271 18.76 -0.82 -22.60
CA CYS A 271 19.51 0.43 -22.60
C CYS A 271 20.12 0.73 -23.98
N VAL A 272 20.74 -0.28 -24.60
CA VAL A 272 21.33 -0.14 -25.93
C VAL A 272 20.25 0.15 -26.98
N GLN A 273 19.09 -0.50 -26.88
CA GLN A 273 17.95 -0.23 -27.75
C GLN A 273 17.44 1.22 -27.57
N GLU A 274 17.25 1.68 -26.33
CA GLU A 274 16.82 3.06 -26.05
C GLU A 274 17.79 4.09 -26.67
N LEU A 275 19.09 3.93 -26.47
CA LEU A 275 20.09 4.84 -27.06
C LEU A 275 20.11 4.80 -28.59
N HIS A 276 19.86 3.63 -29.18
CA HIS A 276 19.73 3.48 -30.63
C HIS A 276 18.52 4.26 -31.17
N GLU A 277 17.36 4.16 -30.50
CA GLU A 277 16.15 4.90 -30.85
C GLU A 277 16.36 6.42 -30.71
N TYR A 278 17.04 6.86 -29.65
CA TYR A 278 17.43 8.27 -29.47
C TYR A 278 18.33 8.75 -30.61
N ALA A 279 19.33 7.95 -31.01
CA ALA A 279 20.22 8.30 -32.12
C ALA A 279 19.48 8.37 -33.47
N GLN A 280 18.58 7.42 -33.74
CA GLN A 280 17.79 7.40 -34.98
C GLN A 280 16.81 8.59 -35.08
N GLN A 281 16.26 9.03 -33.95
CA GLN A 281 15.26 10.11 -33.90
C GLN A 281 15.81 11.42 -33.30
N ALA A 282 17.13 11.63 -33.40
CA ALA A 282 17.79 12.76 -32.77
C ALA A 282 17.27 14.12 -33.25
N ASP A 283 16.97 14.24 -34.54
CA ASP A 283 16.42 15.50 -35.09
C ASP A 283 15.03 15.79 -34.53
N ARG A 284 14.18 14.76 -34.40
CA ARG A 284 12.84 14.91 -33.79
C ARG A 284 12.91 15.34 -32.32
N LEU A 285 13.88 14.81 -31.56
CA LEU A 285 14.13 15.24 -30.18
C LEU A 285 14.61 16.70 -30.12
N ARG A 286 15.56 17.08 -30.97
CA ARG A 286 16.10 18.45 -31.04
C ARG A 286 15.07 19.47 -31.50
N ASP A 287 14.25 19.13 -32.49
CA ASP A 287 13.15 19.98 -32.98
C ASP A 287 12.11 20.25 -31.89
N ALA A 288 11.93 19.30 -30.97
CA ALA A 288 11.10 19.46 -29.77
C ALA A 288 11.80 20.21 -28.62
N GLY A 289 13.07 20.60 -28.78
CA GLY A 289 13.87 21.27 -27.75
C GLY A 289 14.40 20.36 -26.66
N LEU A 290 14.42 19.04 -26.87
CA LEU A 290 14.88 18.04 -25.90
C LEU A 290 16.32 17.59 -26.20
N ASP A 291 17.21 17.76 -25.21
CA ASP A 291 18.57 17.20 -25.22
C ASP A 291 18.65 15.87 -24.47
N VAL A 292 19.76 15.15 -24.62
CA VAL A 292 20.04 13.91 -23.88
C VAL A 292 21.45 13.95 -23.30
N ILE A 293 21.59 13.47 -22.07
CA ILE A 293 22.88 13.15 -21.44
C ILE A 293 22.84 11.68 -21.06
N ALA A 294 23.64 10.85 -21.75
CA ALA A 294 23.74 9.42 -21.48
C ALA A 294 24.95 9.11 -20.58
N ILE A 295 24.69 8.61 -19.38
CA ILE A 295 25.70 8.32 -18.35
C ILE A 295 25.92 6.81 -18.29
N ASN A 296 27.08 6.35 -18.73
CA ASN A 296 27.44 4.93 -18.68
C ASN A 296 27.91 4.53 -17.27
N LEU A 297 27.45 3.38 -16.78
CA LEU A 297 27.74 2.86 -15.44
C LEU A 297 28.63 1.60 -15.45
N ASP A 298 29.28 1.27 -16.57
CA ASP A 298 30.06 0.03 -16.66
C ASP A 298 31.35 0.09 -15.83
N ASN A 299 31.94 1.27 -15.66
CA ASN A 299 33.22 1.47 -14.97
C ASN A 299 33.08 1.87 -13.49
N LEU A 300 32.02 1.44 -12.79
CA LEU A 300 31.81 1.85 -11.39
C LEU A 300 32.86 1.27 -10.42
N ASP A 301 33.49 0.15 -10.79
CA ASP A 301 34.45 -0.58 -9.95
C ASP A 301 35.93 -0.40 -10.40
N ASP A 302 36.23 0.64 -11.20
CA ASP A 302 37.56 0.91 -11.78
C ASP A 302 38.13 -0.23 -12.65
N SER A 303 37.30 -1.15 -13.16
CA SER A 303 37.71 -2.17 -14.14
C SER A 303 37.94 -1.55 -15.53
N GLU A 304 39.20 -1.46 -15.98
CA GLU A 304 39.55 -0.94 -17.31
C GLU A 304 38.89 -1.71 -18.48
N SER A 305 38.38 -2.93 -18.25
CA SER A 305 37.82 -3.79 -19.32
C SER A 305 36.46 -3.36 -19.85
N ASP A 306 35.65 -2.63 -19.07
CA ASP A 306 34.23 -2.44 -19.41
C ASP A 306 33.97 -1.12 -20.17
N SER A 307 34.94 -0.21 -20.15
CA SER A 307 34.90 1.10 -20.81
C SER A 307 34.85 1.01 -22.34
N GLN A 308 35.50 0.00 -22.92
CA GLN A 308 35.60 -0.13 -24.38
C GLN A 308 34.26 -0.53 -25.01
N ALA A 309 33.51 -1.45 -24.38
CA ALA A 309 32.24 -1.93 -24.91
C ALA A 309 31.21 -0.78 -25.05
N ALA A 310 31.14 0.09 -24.04
CA ALA A 310 30.29 1.27 -24.06
C ALA A 310 30.69 2.23 -25.20
N ALA A 311 31.99 2.49 -25.36
CA ALA A 311 32.51 3.36 -26.42
C ALA A 311 32.23 2.80 -27.82
N ASP A 312 32.38 1.48 -28.01
CA ASP A 312 32.10 0.80 -29.27
C ASP A 312 30.60 0.91 -29.65
N ILE A 313 29.71 0.69 -28.67
CA ILE A 313 28.26 0.85 -28.86
C ILE A 313 27.92 2.27 -29.31
N LEU A 314 28.36 3.28 -28.56
CA LEU A 314 28.10 4.69 -28.87
C LEU A 314 28.64 5.11 -30.25
N THR A 315 29.83 4.61 -30.61
CA THR A 315 30.43 4.84 -31.93
C THR A 315 29.63 4.18 -33.05
N SER A 316 29.19 2.94 -32.84
CA SER A 316 28.45 2.16 -33.83
C SER A 316 27.10 2.79 -34.19
N ILE A 317 26.40 3.36 -33.19
CA ILE A 317 25.12 4.05 -33.38
C ILE A 317 25.29 5.53 -33.73
N LYS A 318 26.54 6.02 -33.81
CA LYS A 318 26.90 7.44 -34.00
C LYS A 318 26.11 8.33 -33.04
N PHE A 319 26.13 7.98 -31.75
CA PHE A 319 25.28 8.60 -30.75
C PHE A 319 25.48 10.13 -30.74
N PRO A 320 24.44 10.94 -31.03
CA PRO A 320 24.61 12.34 -31.40
C PRO A 320 24.44 13.31 -30.22
N PHE A 321 24.36 12.79 -28.99
CA PHE A 321 24.14 13.54 -27.77
C PHE A 321 25.32 13.43 -26.81
N LYS A 322 25.28 14.19 -25.70
CA LYS A 322 26.35 14.21 -24.69
C LYS A 322 26.42 12.87 -23.97
N THR A 323 27.64 12.43 -23.68
CA THR A 323 27.91 11.21 -22.91
C THR A 323 28.83 11.50 -21.73
N ALA A 324 28.74 10.67 -20.69
CA ALA A 324 29.59 10.76 -19.52
C ALA A 324 29.83 9.37 -18.90
N ALA A 325 30.94 9.20 -18.20
CA ALA A 325 31.17 8.04 -17.34
C ALA A 325 30.67 8.35 -15.92
N GLY A 326 29.81 7.48 -15.38
CA GLY A 326 29.27 7.60 -14.04
C GLY A 326 30.31 7.31 -12.96
N THR A 327 30.01 7.71 -11.73
CA THR A 327 30.80 7.41 -10.53
C THR A 327 29.89 6.83 -9.44
N ILE A 328 30.46 6.15 -8.45
CA ILE A 328 29.69 5.67 -7.28
C ILE A 328 28.98 6.84 -6.57
N GLU A 329 29.63 8.02 -6.48
CA GLU A 329 29.03 9.21 -5.88
C GLU A 329 27.81 9.70 -6.67
N LEU A 330 27.90 9.74 -8.00
CA LEU A 330 26.79 10.10 -8.87
C LEU A 330 25.60 9.15 -8.70
N VAL A 331 25.85 7.83 -8.73
CA VAL A 331 24.81 6.82 -8.54
C VAL A 331 24.16 6.98 -7.15
N ARG A 332 24.94 7.22 -6.09
CA ARG A 332 24.42 7.48 -4.75
C ARG A 332 23.54 8.73 -4.70
N SER A 333 23.94 9.82 -5.35
CA SER A 333 23.13 11.05 -5.43
C SER A 333 21.77 10.81 -6.08
N LEU A 334 21.75 10.09 -7.22
CA LEU A 334 20.49 9.73 -7.90
C LEU A 334 19.64 8.76 -7.06
N ASP A 335 20.26 7.80 -6.39
CA ASP A 335 19.57 6.86 -5.51
C ASP A 335 18.96 7.58 -4.29
N ILE A 336 19.64 8.57 -3.71
CA ILE A 336 19.09 9.41 -2.64
C ILE A 336 17.88 10.21 -3.14
N LEU A 337 17.96 10.83 -4.32
CA LEU A 337 16.83 11.54 -4.93
C LEU A 337 15.62 10.59 -5.08
N LYS A 338 15.83 9.41 -5.68
CA LYS A 338 14.79 8.39 -5.85
C LYS A 338 14.18 7.98 -4.51
N ARG A 339 15.00 7.69 -3.50
CA ARG A 339 14.54 7.30 -2.15
C ARG A 339 13.73 8.39 -1.47
N ALA A 340 14.14 9.65 -1.61
CA ALA A 340 13.41 10.79 -1.06
C ALA A 340 12.02 10.98 -1.72
N ILE A 341 11.91 10.65 -3.01
CA ILE A 341 10.65 10.78 -3.77
C ILE A 341 9.69 9.62 -3.48
N PHE A 342 10.17 8.39 -3.51
CA PHE A 342 9.29 7.21 -3.49
C PHE A 342 9.11 6.58 -2.11
N ASP A 343 9.94 6.93 -1.13
CA ASP A 343 10.02 6.29 0.19
C ASP A 343 10.20 4.75 0.11
N ARG A 344 10.65 4.27 -1.06
CA ARG A 344 10.99 2.88 -1.36
C ARG A 344 12.45 2.81 -1.77
N TRP A 345 13.23 2.04 -1.03
CA TRP A 345 14.68 1.92 -1.20
C TRP A 345 15.02 0.74 -2.11
N GLN A 346 14.44 0.76 -3.30
CA GLN A 346 14.84 -0.15 -4.36
C GLN A 346 16.09 0.40 -5.03
N THR A 347 17.09 -0.47 -5.25
CA THR A 347 18.31 -0.12 -5.97
C THR A 347 17.98 0.55 -7.30
N LEU A 348 18.74 1.59 -7.65
CA LEU A 348 18.67 2.22 -8.95
C LEU A 348 19.06 1.21 -10.04
N ALA A 349 18.19 1.01 -11.03
CA ALA A 349 18.38 0.05 -12.11
C ALA A 349 18.67 0.78 -13.42
N VAL A 350 19.31 0.10 -14.39
CA VAL A 350 19.48 0.62 -15.74
C VAL A 350 18.49 -0.08 -16.70
N PRO A 351 17.88 0.65 -17.65
CA PRO A 351 17.95 2.10 -17.81
C PRO A 351 17.08 2.80 -16.76
N THR A 352 17.53 3.96 -16.28
CA THR A 352 16.65 4.91 -15.57
C THR A 352 16.91 6.29 -16.13
N SER A 353 15.84 7.01 -16.45
CA SER A 353 15.90 8.32 -17.09
C SER A 353 15.14 9.36 -16.27
N PHE A 354 15.67 10.58 -16.24
CA PHE A 354 15.08 11.72 -15.55
C PHE A 354 14.81 12.81 -16.57
N LEU A 355 13.55 13.26 -16.68
CA LEU A 355 13.19 14.43 -17.48
C LEU A 355 13.37 15.69 -16.64
N VAL A 356 14.33 16.52 -17.04
CA VAL A 356 14.79 17.69 -16.30
C VAL A 356 14.50 18.96 -17.12
N ASP A 357 13.96 20.01 -16.48
CA ASP A 357 13.83 21.33 -17.09
C ASP A 357 15.17 22.09 -17.14
N GLU A 358 15.19 23.22 -17.85
CA GLU A 358 16.36 24.09 -18.02
C GLU A 358 16.89 24.70 -16.72
N ARG A 359 16.11 24.62 -15.62
CA ARG A 359 16.49 25.10 -14.29
C ARG A 359 17.03 23.97 -13.41
N GLY A 360 17.07 22.74 -13.92
CA GLY A 360 17.56 21.56 -13.21
C GLY A 360 16.50 20.82 -12.40
N PHE A 361 15.20 21.11 -12.58
CA PHE A 361 14.14 20.40 -11.86
C PHE A 361 13.66 19.15 -12.62
N VAL A 362 13.73 18.01 -11.95
CA VAL A 362 13.16 16.74 -12.40
C VAL A 362 11.65 16.80 -12.29
N SER A 363 10.94 16.48 -13.38
CA SER A 363 9.48 16.40 -13.41
C SER A 363 8.94 15.01 -13.68
N CYS A 364 9.70 14.15 -14.37
CA CYS A 364 9.34 12.75 -14.61
C CYS A 364 10.55 11.84 -14.40
N ILE A 365 10.29 10.64 -13.87
CA ILE A 365 11.28 9.55 -13.70
C ILE A 365 10.77 8.33 -14.44
N TYR A 366 11.62 7.75 -15.27
CA TYR A 366 11.36 6.52 -16.01
C TYR A 366 12.31 5.45 -15.52
N GLN A 367 11.79 4.35 -14.99
CA GLN A 367 12.58 3.17 -14.64
C GLN A 367 12.29 2.13 -15.71
N GLY A 368 13.27 1.79 -16.55
CA GLY A 368 13.06 1.05 -17.78
C GLY A 368 13.05 1.94 -19.03
N PRO A 369 13.05 1.33 -20.24
CA PRO A 369 13.12 2.06 -21.49
C PRO A 369 11.89 2.95 -21.70
N VAL A 370 12.08 4.15 -22.25
CA VAL A 370 10.98 5.08 -22.55
C VAL A 370 10.89 5.41 -24.04
N ALA A 371 9.69 5.26 -24.60
CA ALA A 371 9.42 5.58 -25.99
C ALA A 371 9.53 7.10 -26.26
N ILE A 372 10.05 7.48 -27.43
CA ILE A 372 10.16 8.88 -27.87
C ILE A 372 8.81 9.60 -27.78
N GLU A 373 7.72 8.97 -28.20
CA GLU A 373 6.36 9.55 -28.13
C GLU A 373 6.01 9.96 -26.70
N GLN A 374 6.32 9.09 -25.73
CA GLN A 374 6.04 9.36 -24.32
C GLN A 374 6.90 10.52 -23.79
N LEU A 375 8.18 10.60 -24.19
CA LEU A 375 9.05 11.72 -23.84
C LEU A 375 8.49 13.05 -24.36
N LEU A 376 8.08 13.07 -25.63
CA LEU A 376 7.54 14.26 -26.28
C LEU A 376 6.21 14.71 -25.66
N ASP A 377 5.37 13.77 -25.23
CA ASP A 377 4.15 14.09 -24.49
C ASP A 377 4.45 14.64 -23.09
N ASP A 378 5.49 14.13 -22.43
CA ASP A 378 5.88 14.54 -21.09
C ASP A 378 6.60 15.89 -21.05
N LEU A 379 7.22 16.33 -22.14
CA LEU A 379 7.75 17.69 -22.26
C LEU A 379 6.69 18.75 -21.95
N LYS A 380 5.43 18.50 -22.30
CA LYS A 380 4.31 19.40 -22.02
C LYS A 380 4.11 19.61 -20.51
N LEU A 381 4.58 18.67 -19.68
CA LEU A 381 4.47 18.72 -18.21
C LEU A 381 5.53 19.60 -17.55
N LEU A 382 6.65 19.92 -18.21
CA LEU A 382 7.72 20.74 -17.63
C LEU A 382 7.26 22.15 -17.27
N HIS A 383 6.38 22.72 -18.09
CA HIS A 383 5.84 24.07 -17.89
C HIS A 383 4.33 24.06 -17.62
N ALA A 384 3.73 22.89 -17.42
CA ALA A 384 2.32 22.80 -17.06
C ALA A 384 2.05 23.44 -15.68
N PRO A 385 0.87 24.07 -15.48
CA PRO A 385 0.43 24.49 -14.16
C PRO A 385 0.46 23.33 -13.16
N LEU A 386 0.78 23.63 -11.90
CA LEU A 386 0.94 22.60 -10.85
C LEU A 386 -0.29 21.70 -10.69
N ASP A 387 -1.51 22.24 -10.87
CA ASP A 387 -2.73 21.44 -10.82
C ASP A 387 -2.82 20.41 -11.96
N GLN A 388 -2.43 20.79 -13.18
CA GLN A 388 -2.41 19.88 -14.32
C GLN A 388 -1.33 18.80 -14.14
N ARG A 389 -0.16 19.18 -13.63
CA ARG A 389 0.91 18.22 -13.32
C ARG A 389 0.48 17.23 -12.24
N ARG A 390 -0.10 17.73 -11.15
CA ARG A 390 -0.63 16.90 -10.05
C ARG A 390 -1.77 15.98 -10.51
N ALA A 391 -2.62 16.43 -11.43
CA ALA A 391 -3.62 15.54 -12.05
C ALA A 391 -2.94 14.43 -12.88
N SER A 392 -1.84 14.74 -13.56
CA SER A 392 -1.08 13.80 -14.38
C SER A 392 -0.21 12.81 -13.57
N SER A 393 0.02 13.07 -12.28
CA SER A 393 0.78 12.19 -11.37
C SER A 393 -0.08 11.14 -10.66
N SER A 394 -1.41 11.24 -10.72
CA SER A 394 -2.33 10.26 -10.14
C SER A 394 -2.87 9.33 -11.23
N PRO A 395 -2.73 8.00 -11.11
CA PRO A 395 -3.41 7.07 -12.01
C PRO A 395 -4.92 6.99 -11.72
N PHE A 396 -5.37 7.57 -10.60
CA PHE A 396 -6.75 7.53 -10.16
C PHE A 396 -7.48 8.82 -10.53
N ARG A 397 -8.73 8.68 -11.00
CA ARG A 397 -9.66 9.80 -11.17
C ARG A 397 -10.06 10.33 -9.79
N GLY A 398 -10.20 11.64 -9.66
CA GLY A 398 -10.64 12.26 -8.41
C GLY A 398 -10.54 13.78 -8.43
N ARG A 399 -10.83 14.38 -7.28
CA ARG A 399 -10.66 15.81 -7.02
C ARG A 399 -9.70 16.00 -5.86
N TRP A 400 -8.71 16.87 -6.06
CA TRP A 400 -7.83 17.29 -4.98
C TRP A 400 -8.55 18.25 -4.03
N ILE A 401 -8.45 17.99 -2.73
CA ILE A 401 -9.06 18.83 -1.67
C ILE A 401 -8.10 19.89 -1.12
N THR A 402 -6.82 19.83 -1.49
CA THR A 402 -5.77 20.79 -1.13
C THR A 402 -5.17 21.44 -2.40
N PRO A 403 -4.53 22.62 -2.32
CA PRO A 403 -3.72 23.14 -3.42
C PRO A 403 -2.48 22.26 -3.67
N PRO A 404 -1.86 22.30 -4.87
CA PRO A 404 -0.59 21.63 -5.12
C PRO A 404 0.52 22.17 -4.22
N ALA A 405 1.46 21.31 -3.83
CA ALA A 405 2.68 21.75 -3.15
C ALA A 405 3.59 22.52 -4.12
N SER A 406 4.30 23.53 -3.62
CA SER A 406 5.39 24.18 -4.34
C SER A 406 6.58 23.24 -4.52
N ALA A 407 7.41 23.50 -5.53
CA ALA A 407 8.65 22.77 -5.80
C ALA A 407 9.80 23.12 -4.83
N ASP A 408 9.58 24.07 -3.91
CA ASP A 408 10.53 24.61 -2.94
C ASP A 408 9.91 24.46 -1.53
N PRO A 409 10.64 23.90 -0.53
CA PRO A 409 10.16 23.73 0.85
C PRO A 409 9.72 25.01 1.56
#